data_AF-G0MF06-F1
#
_entry.id   AF-G0MF06-F1
#
_cell.length_a   1.000
_cell.length_b   1.000
_cell.length_c   1.000
_cell.angle_alpha   90.00
_cell.angle_beta   90.00
_cell.angle_gamma   90.00
#
_symmetry.space_group_name_H-M   'P 1'
#
loop_
_entity.id
_entity.type
_entity.pdbx_description
1 polymer ?
#
loop_
_entity_poly.entity_id
_entity_poly.type
_entity_poly.pdbx_seq_one_letter_code
_entity_poly.pdbx_strand_id
1 'polypeptide(L)'
;MDDATFDFDSLPLITQTRLTNFTGEFGGRVCLNTSKITPQQQKGPTCGMVAVSMCLEHFGVKVKAEEILEKAKTMGYSKQGEMYSAGYLAAITNEFLPNSSKVREMPNAKEFFQAICDGKHILVAYDCGPNYQPVYVKGHSAHWLLACGFIEKQEEIGFVKTRKSIADPSEIAILGYQGKSTALNVFPFNDVVASNAQLFEAGAKRDPNEYIIPDPFDLSDIRDCVVEISMNN
;
A
#
# COMPACT_ATOMS: atom_id res chain seq x y z
N MET A 1 -0.12 28.23 -2.84
CA MET A 1 -0.18 26.92 -2.16
C MET A 1 1.20 26.74 -1.59
N ASP A 2 1.31 26.72 -0.27
CA ASP A 2 2.60 26.63 0.40
C ASP A 2 3.27 25.32 -0.01
N ASP A 3 4.41 25.46 -0.69
CA ASP A 3 5.28 24.37 -1.10
C ASP A 3 5.92 23.84 0.19
N ALA A 4 5.23 22.91 0.86
CA ALA A 4 5.76 22.24 2.02
C ALA A 4 6.94 21.38 1.56
N THR A 5 8.13 21.99 1.57
CA THR A 5 9.39 21.32 1.24
C THR A 5 9.52 20.08 2.10
N PHE A 6 9.50 18.92 1.46
CA PHE A 6 9.67 17.63 2.08
C PHE A 6 11.03 17.55 2.78
N ASP A 7 11.03 17.42 4.11
CA ASP A 7 12.25 17.31 4.90
C ASP A 7 12.75 15.86 4.91
N PHE A 8 13.74 15.56 4.07
CA PHE A 8 14.37 14.25 3.98
C PHE A 8 15.01 13.79 5.30
N ASP A 9 15.48 14.72 6.13
CA ASP A 9 16.19 14.40 7.37
C ASP A 9 15.24 13.86 8.45
N SER A 10 13.94 14.10 8.31
CA SER A 10 12.90 13.58 9.22
C SER A 10 12.63 12.07 9.08
N LEU A 11 13.16 11.42 8.04
CA LEU A 11 12.91 10.01 7.76
C LEU A 11 13.91 9.07 8.46
N PRO A 12 13.54 7.81 8.75
CA PRO A 12 14.48 6.81 9.25
C PRO A 12 15.66 6.59 8.29
N LEU A 13 16.87 6.33 8.81
CA LEU A 13 18.09 6.15 8.01
C LEU A 13 17.96 5.10 6.89
N ILE A 14 17.23 4.01 7.13
CA ILE A 14 16.98 2.99 6.10
C ILE A 14 16.09 3.52 4.97
N THR A 15 15.12 4.37 5.30
CA THR A 15 14.26 5.07 4.35
C THR A 15 15.10 6.07 3.56
N GLN A 16 15.91 6.89 4.24
CA GLN A 16 16.85 7.81 3.59
C GLN A 16 17.79 7.08 2.61
N THR A 17 18.42 5.97 3.03
CA THR A 17 19.30 5.16 2.17
C THR A 17 18.58 4.63 0.93
N ARG A 18 17.32 4.19 1.10
CA ARG A 18 16.51 3.77 -0.06
C ARG A 18 16.23 4.96 -0.96
N LEU A 19 15.81 6.10 -0.41
CA LEU A 19 15.54 7.33 -1.17
C LEU A 19 16.76 7.80 -1.96
N THR A 20 17.94 7.85 -1.34
CA THR A 20 19.18 8.25 -2.02
C THR A 20 19.51 7.34 -3.20
N ASN A 21 19.26 6.03 -3.06
CA ASN A 21 19.42 5.07 -4.16
C ASN A 21 18.41 5.29 -5.30
N PHE A 22 17.22 5.85 -4.99
CA PHE A 22 16.21 6.17 -6.00
C PHE A 22 16.43 7.52 -6.69
N THR A 23 16.86 8.55 -5.96
CA THR A 23 16.90 9.94 -6.48
C THR A 23 18.23 10.33 -7.11
N GLY A 24 19.35 9.67 -6.77
CA GLY A 24 20.69 10.11 -7.21
C GLY A 24 21.02 11.57 -6.81
N GLU A 25 22.16 12.08 -7.28
CA GLU A 25 22.60 13.48 -7.05
C GLU A 25 21.86 14.52 -7.93
N PHE A 26 20.91 14.11 -8.78
CA PHE A 26 20.44 14.90 -9.93
C PHE A 26 18.94 15.26 -9.94
N GLY A 27 18.22 15.08 -8.83
CA GLY A 27 16.83 15.53 -8.69
C GLY A 27 15.77 14.47 -9.07
N GLY A 28 14.54 14.69 -8.60
CA GLY A 28 13.39 13.79 -8.74
C GLY A 28 12.12 14.42 -8.20
N ARG A 29 10.95 13.87 -8.54
CA ARG A 29 9.66 14.33 -8.02
C ARG A 29 9.19 13.44 -6.89
N VAL A 30 8.85 14.05 -5.76
CA VAL A 30 8.28 13.37 -4.61
C VAL A 30 6.89 13.93 -4.37
N CYS A 31 5.91 13.05 -4.23
CA CYS A 31 4.57 13.41 -3.78
C CYS A 31 4.23 12.56 -2.55
N LEU A 32 3.72 13.18 -1.49
CA LEU A 32 3.42 12.49 -0.24
C LEU A 32 2.15 13.05 0.42
N ASN A 33 1.14 12.19 0.54
CA ASN A 33 -0.15 12.50 1.15
C ASN A 33 -0.21 11.92 2.58
N THR A 34 0.66 12.40 3.47
CA THR A 34 0.80 11.85 4.85
C THR A 34 0.54 12.85 5.97
N SER A 35 0.18 14.09 5.67
CA SER A 35 0.14 15.21 6.63
C SER A 35 -0.71 15.01 7.89
N LYS A 36 -1.63 14.04 7.90
CA LYS A 36 -2.47 13.69 9.06
C LYS A 36 -2.35 12.22 9.48
N ILE A 37 -1.46 11.45 8.87
CA ILE A 37 -1.31 10.02 9.18
C ILE A 37 -0.41 9.87 10.41
N THR A 38 -0.92 9.22 11.45
CA THR A 38 -0.10 8.70 12.54
C THR A 38 0.30 7.26 12.23
N PRO A 39 1.59 6.93 12.03
CA PRO A 39 2.02 5.56 11.78
C PRO A 39 1.73 4.64 12.96
N GLN A 40 1.20 3.44 12.69
CA GLN A 40 0.74 2.50 13.71
C GLN A 40 1.35 1.10 13.51
N GLN A 41 1.65 0.43 14.62
CA GLN A 41 2.02 -0.99 14.63
C GLN A 41 0.80 -1.86 14.94
N GLN A 42 0.67 -2.95 14.20
CA GLN A 42 -0.39 -3.93 14.33
C GLN A 42 -0.20 -4.83 15.54
N LYS A 43 -1.32 -5.36 16.02
CA LYS A 43 -1.37 -6.45 17.00
C LYS A 43 -2.03 -7.65 16.35
N GLY A 44 -1.37 -8.80 16.38
CA GLY A 44 -1.86 -9.98 15.67
C GLY A 44 -1.95 -9.76 14.14
N PRO A 45 -2.92 -10.37 13.45
CA PRO A 45 -3.03 -10.33 11.99
C PRO A 45 -3.71 -9.06 11.42
N THR A 46 -3.79 -7.96 12.18
CA THR A 46 -4.60 -6.75 11.89
C THR A 46 -4.00 -5.77 10.87
N CYS A 47 -3.12 -6.22 9.96
CA CYS A 47 -2.43 -5.34 9.02
C CYS A 47 -3.38 -4.49 8.16
N GLY A 48 -4.48 -5.07 7.66
CA GLY A 48 -5.49 -4.36 6.88
C GLY A 48 -6.22 -3.29 7.71
N MET A 49 -6.54 -3.59 8.98
CA MET A 49 -7.24 -2.66 9.86
C MET A 49 -6.35 -1.46 10.23
N VAL A 50 -5.07 -1.71 10.47
CA VAL A 50 -4.08 -0.66 10.70
C VAL A 50 -3.92 0.22 9.47
N ALA A 51 -3.84 -0.37 8.27
CA ALA A 51 -3.75 0.37 7.02
C ALA A 51 -4.99 1.25 6.78
N VAL A 52 -6.19 0.73 7.05
CA VAL A 52 -7.45 1.50 6.99
C VAL A 52 -7.47 2.61 8.04
N SER A 53 -7.09 2.35 9.29
CA SER A 53 -7.03 3.35 10.35
C SER A 53 -6.12 4.53 9.96
N MET A 54 -4.90 4.24 9.48
CA MET A 54 -3.96 5.26 9.00
C MET A 54 -4.54 6.04 7.81
N CYS A 55 -5.20 5.37 6.87
CA CYS A 55 -5.83 6.01 5.72
C CYS A 55 -7.00 6.92 6.12
N LEU A 56 -7.89 6.45 7.01
CA LEU A 56 -9.02 7.23 7.50
C LEU A 56 -8.55 8.49 8.26
N GLU A 57 -7.45 8.40 9.02
CA GLU A 57 -6.90 9.56 9.71
C GLU A 57 -6.42 10.64 8.72
N HIS A 58 -5.87 10.24 7.56
CA HIS A 58 -5.56 11.18 6.47
C HIS A 58 -6.80 11.99 6.06
N PHE A 59 -7.96 11.32 5.96
CA PHE A 59 -9.23 11.94 5.60
C PHE A 59 -9.98 12.57 6.79
N GLY A 60 -9.34 12.68 7.96
CA GLY A 60 -9.88 13.35 9.14
C GLY A 60 -10.77 12.46 10.02
N VAL A 61 -10.85 11.16 9.74
CA VAL A 61 -11.61 10.19 10.54
C VAL A 61 -10.65 9.41 11.43
N LYS A 62 -10.62 9.74 12.72
CA LYS A 62 -9.75 9.06 13.69
C LYS A 62 -10.48 7.87 14.33
N VAL A 63 -10.15 6.66 13.88
CA VAL A 63 -10.67 5.40 14.41
C VAL A 63 -9.53 4.43 14.69
N LYS A 64 -9.62 3.66 15.79
CA LYS A 64 -8.59 2.69 16.15
C LYS A 64 -8.72 1.41 15.34
N ALA A 65 -7.60 0.73 15.08
CA ALA A 65 -7.59 -0.57 14.41
C ALA A 65 -8.45 -1.62 15.13
N GLU A 66 -8.52 -1.58 16.46
CA GLU A 66 -9.39 -2.45 17.26
C GLU A 66 -10.88 -2.21 16.98
N GLU A 67 -11.30 -0.96 16.78
CA GLU A 67 -12.70 -0.64 16.47
C GLU A 67 -13.08 -1.12 15.06
N ILE A 68 -12.17 -0.98 14.09
CA ILE A 68 -12.33 -1.52 12.73
C ILE A 68 -12.42 -3.05 12.79
N LEU A 69 -11.59 -3.71 13.61
CA LEU A 69 -11.63 -5.16 13.79
C LEU A 69 -12.97 -5.64 14.35
N GLU A 70 -13.49 -4.99 15.39
CA GLU A 70 -14.78 -5.37 15.96
C GLU A 70 -15.89 -5.24 14.91
N LYS A 71 -15.88 -4.18 14.12
CA LYS A 71 -16.83 -4.01 13.01
C LYS A 71 -16.65 -5.10 11.94
N ALA A 72 -15.42 -5.43 11.54
CA ALA A 72 -15.13 -6.50 10.58
C ALA A 72 -15.63 -7.87 11.08
N LYS A 73 -15.53 -8.16 12.38
CA LYS A 73 -16.11 -9.37 13.00
C LYS A 73 -17.63 -9.38 12.90
N THR A 74 -18.30 -8.26 13.20
CA THR A 74 -19.77 -8.18 13.09
C THR A 74 -20.27 -8.40 11.66
N MET A 75 -19.47 -8.03 10.65
CA MET A 75 -19.78 -8.23 9.24
C MET A 75 -19.38 -9.63 8.73
N GLY A 76 -18.73 -10.44 9.56
CA GLY A 76 -18.27 -11.78 9.18
C GLY A 76 -17.02 -11.79 8.28
N TYR A 77 -16.30 -10.68 8.18
CA TYR A 77 -15.13 -10.53 7.30
C TYR A 77 -13.83 -11.01 7.93
N SER A 78 -13.80 -11.12 9.26
CA SER A 78 -12.59 -11.46 10.00
C SER A 78 -12.95 -12.11 11.34
N LYS A 79 -12.12 -13.03 11.82
CA LYS A 79 -12.18 -13.57 13.18
C LYS A 79 -11.12 -12.92 14.08
N GLN A 80 -9.93 -12.67 13.56
CA GLN A 80 -8.78 -12.22 14.37
C GLN A 80 -8.09 -10.94 13.83
N GLY A 81 -8.44 -10.50 12.63
CA GLY A 81 -7.90 -9.30 11.99
C GLY A 81 -7.34 -9.53 10.60
N GLU A 82 -7.30 -10.77 10.14
CA GLU A 82 -7.03 -11.12 8.76
C GLU A 82 -7.98 -10.43 7.79
N MET A 83 -7.48 -10.15 6.59
CA MET A 83 -8.26 -9.61 5.50
C MET A 83 -7.72 -10.13 4.16
N TYR A 84 -8.39 -11.14 3.61
CA TYR A 84 -8.08 -11.77 2.32
C TYR A 84 -9.11 -11.43 1.23
N SER A 85 -9.82 -10.31 1.37
CA SER A 85 -10.70 -9.81 0.33
C SER A 85 -10.59 -8.30 0.22
N ALA A 86 -10.21 -7.81 -0.96
CA ALA A 86 -10.21 -6.39 -1.26
C ALA A 86 -11.64 -5.82 -1.15
N GLY A 87 -12.66 -6.62 -1.51
CA GLY A 87 -14.07 -6.26 -1.38
C GLY A 87 -14.47 -6.02 0.08
N TYR A 88 -14.10 -6.93 0.98
CA TYR A 88 -14.36 -6.77 2.41
C TYR A 88 -13.60 -5.58 3.00
N LEU A 89 -12.34 -5.36 2.58
CA LEU A 89 -11.55 -4.21 3.03
C LEU A 89 -12.14 -2.87 2.55
N ALA A 90 -12.66 -2.82 1.32
CA ALA A 90 -13.35 -1.65 0.80
C ALA A 90 -14.68 -1.41 1.54
N ALA A 91 -15.46 -2.47 1.76
CA ALA A 91 -16.73 -2.41 2.47
C ALA A 91 -16.55 -1.90 3.91
N ILE A 92 -15.59 -2.44 4.66
CA ILE A 92 -15.33 -1.97 6.03
C ILE A 92 -14.81 -0.53 6.04
N THR A 93 -14.01 -0.11 5.05
CA THR A 93 -13.58 1.29 4.93
C THR A 93 -14.79 2.21 4.74
N ASN A 94 -15.76 1.80 3.91
CA ASN A 94 -16.98 2.55 3.65
C ASN A 94 -17.92 2.66 4.87
N GLU A 95 -17.78 1.81 5.88
CA GLU A 95 -18.53 1.96 7.14
C GLU A 95 -18.08 3.18 7.95
N PHE A 96 -16.80 3.57 7.82
CA PHE A 96 -16.23 4.70 8.56
C PHE A 96 -16.10 5.97 7.69
N LEU A 97 -15.99 5.80 6.38
CA LEU A 97 -15.97 6.90 5.41
C LEU A 97 -16.87 6.53 4.21
N PRO A 98 -18.16 6.88 4.22
CA PRO A 98 -19.13 6.39 3.24
C PRO A 98 -18.77 6.72 1.79
N ASN A 99 -18.92 5.72 0.92
CA ASN A 99 -18.70 5.79 -0.53
C ASN A 99 -17.27 6.23 -0.94
N SER A 100 -16.29 6.17 -0.05
CA SER A 100 -14.93 6.64 -0.34
C SER A 100 -14.02 5.56 -0.90
N SER A 101 -14.42 4.30 -0.82
CA SER A 101 -13.57 3.15 -1.11
C SER A 101 -14.17 2.22 -2.15
N LYS A 102 -13.34 1.77 -3.10
CA LYS A 102 -13.73 0.79 -4.12
C LYS A 102 -12.55 -0.09 -4.54
N VAL A 103 -12.85 -1.33 -4.89
CA VAL A 103 -11.87 -2.23 -5.51
C VAL A 103 -11.68 -1.85 -6.97
N ARG A 104 -10.44 -1.84 -7.44
CA ARG A 104 -10.09 -1.70 -8.85
C ARG A 104 -8.98 -2.68 -9.22
N GLU A 105 -8.83 -2.93 -10.51
CA GLU A 105 -7.65 -3.61 -11.05
C GLU A 105 -6.37 -2.87 -10.66
N MET A 106 -5.27 -3.61 -10.54
CA MET A 106 -3.96 -3.06 -10.26
C MET A 106 -3.62 -1.97 -11.29
N PRO A 107 -3.40 -0.70 -10.87
CA PRO A 107 -3.07 0.36 -11.80
C PRO A 107 -1.70 0.13 -12.43
N ASN A 108 -1.50 0.63 -13.65
CA ASN A 108 -0.14 0.83 -14.16
C ASN A 108 0.54 2.04 -13.49
N ALA A 109 1.83 2.24 -13.75
CA ALA A 109 2.62 3.30 -13.11
C ALA A 109 2.01 4.70 -13.31
N LYS A 110 1.53 5.00 -14.51
CA LYS A 110 0.90 6.29 -14.85
C LYS A 110 -0.42 6.51 -14.11
N GLU A 111 -1.25 5.48 -14.01
CA GLU A 111 -2.52 5.52 -13.27
C GLU A 111 -2.28 5.68 -11.77
N PHE A 112 -1.30 4.96 -11.21
CA PHE A 112 -0.89 5.10 -9.82
C PHE A 112 -0.41 6.52 -9.52
N PHE A 113 0.50 7.04 -10.35
CA PHE A 113 0.99 8.40 -10.27
C PHE A 113 -0.16 9.42 -10.24
N GLN A 114 -1.10 9.30 -11.19
CA GLN A 114 -2.22 10.23 -11.28
C GLN A 114 -3.14 10.11 -10.06
N ALA A 115 -3.42 8.90 -9.58
CA ALA A 115 -4.26 8.68 -8.41
C ALA A 115 -3.67 9.35 -7.15
N ILE A 116 -2.36 9.23 -6.92
CA ILE A 116 -1.69 9.90 -5.81
C ILE A 116 -1.73 11.43 -5.97
N CYS A 117 -1.50 11.95 -7.20
CA CYS A 117 -1.60 13.39 -7.49
C CYS A 117 -3.02 13.94 -7.24
N ASP A 118 -4.05 13.13 -7.49
CA ASP A 118 -5.45 13.45 -7.22
C ASP A 118 -5.81 13.39 -5.72
N GLY A 119 -4.84 13.14 -4.84
CA GLY A 119 -5.04 13.07 -3.38
C GLY A 119 -5.64 11.75 -2.90
N LYS A 120 -5.58 10.69 -3.72
CA LYS A 120 -6.10 9.36 -3.35
C LYS A 120 -5.05 8.54 -2.61
N HIS A 121 -5.52 7.56 -1.86
CA HIS A 121 -4.72 6.51 -1.23
C HIS A 121 -5.06 5.16 -1.83
N ILE A 122 -4.07 4.28 -1.88
CA ILE A 122 -4.23 2.93 -2.45
C ILE A 122 -3.78 1.92 -1.40
N LEU A 123 -4.67 0.99 -1.03
CA LEU A 123 -4.28 -0.20 -0.27
C LEU A 123 -3.98 -1.32 -1.26
N VAL A 124 -2.78 -1.89 -1.16
CA VAL A 124 -2.33 -2.98 -2.02
C VAL A 124 -1.80 -4.13 -1.17
N ALA A 125 -2.27 -5.34 -1.46
CA ALA A 125 -1.73 -6.54 -0.83
C ALA A 125 -0.42 -6.95 -1.52
N TYR A 126 0.57 -7.40 -0.75
CA TYR A 126 1.83 -7.91 -1.28
C TYR A 126 2.43 -8.92 -0.30
N ASP A 127 3.36 -9.76 -0.76
CA ASP A 127 4.11 -10.63 0.14
C ASP A 127 5.20 -9.83 0.87
N CYS A 128 5.09 -9.73 2.19
CA CYS A 128 5.96 -8.92 3.03
C CYS A 128 7.07 -9.74 3.68
N GLY A 129 8.29 -9.60 3.16
CA GLY A 129 9.48 -10.30 3.64
C GLY A 129 10.30 -9.55 4.70
N PRO A 130 11.57 -9.96 4.90
CA PRO A 130 12.51 -9.26 5.80
C PRO A 130 12.64 -7.78 5.43
N ASN A 131 12.83 -6.91 6.44
CA ASN A 131 12.85 -5.44 6.26
C ASN A 131 11.60 -4.89 5.53
N TYR A 132 10.50 -5.64 5.62
CA TYR A 132 9.17 -5.35 5.08
C TYR A 132 9.11 -5.23 3.55
N GLN A 133 10.18 -5.63 2.85
CA GLN A 133 10.26 -5.50 1.41
C GLN A 133 9.34 -6.49 0.69
N PRO A 134 8.92 -6.20 -0.55
CA PRO A 134 8.24 -7.16 -1.39
C PRO A 134 9.09 -8.41 -1.61
N VAL A 135 8.45 -9.57 -1.46
CA VAL A 135 9.01 -10.87 -1.81
C VAL A 135 7.99 -11.67 -2.61
N TYR A 136 8.36 -12.88 -3.06
CA TYR A 136 7.59 -13.66 -4.02
C TYR A 136 7.38 -15.08 -3.45
N VAL A 137 6.53 -15.19 -2.43
CA VAL A 137 6.31 -16.45 -1.66
C VAL A 137 4.87 -16.95 -1.75
N LYS A 138 4.23 -16.71 -2.90
CA LYS A 138 2.92 -17.20 -3.34
C LYS A 138 1.73 -16.73 -2.51
N GLY A 139 1.87 -15.71 -1.67
CA GLY A 139 0.85 -15.23 -0.74
C GLY A 139 1.03 -15.71 0.70
N HIS A 140 2.06 -16.51 0.98
CA HIS A 140 2.31 -17.08 2.31
C HIS A 140 2.67 -16.02 3.37
N SER A 141 3.06 -14.83 2.94
CA SER A 141 3.32 -13.66 3.76
C SER A 141 2.50 -12.43 3.35
N ALA A 142 1.35 -12.65 2.70
CA ALA A 142 0.46 -11.59 2.23
C ALA A 142 0.17 -10.56 3.34
N HIS A 143 0.24 -9.29 2.96
CA HIS A 143 0.23 -8.15 3.87
C HIS A 143 -0.27 -6.91 3.15
N TRP A 144 -0.96 -6.01 3.86
CA TRP A 144 -1.47 -4.77 3.28
C TRP A 144 -0.48 -3.60 3.43
N LEU A 145 -0.23 -2.92 2.32
CA LEU A 145 0.51 -1.66 2.22
C LEU A 145 -0.46 -0.53 1.94
N LEU A 146 -0.38 0.55 2.71
CA LEU A 146 -0.99 1.85 2.42
C LEU A 146 -0.03 2.67 1.57
N ALA A 147 -0.23 2.66 0.25
CA ALA A 147 0.44 3.55 -0.68
C ALA A 147 -0.19 4.95 -0.61
N CYS A 148 0.63 5.93 -0.23
CA CYS A 148 0.22 7.31 0.06
C CYS A 148 1.12 8.35 -0.61
N GLY A 149 2.04 7.91 -1.46
CA GLY A 149 3.00 8.78 -2.13
C GLY A 149 3.77 8.03 -3.19
N PHE A 150 4.56 8.77 -3.96
CA PHE A 150 5.50 8.22 -4.92
C PHE A 150 6.80 9.01 -4.97
N ILE A 151 7.81 8.37 -5.54
CA ILE A 151 9.03 9.00 -6.04
C ILE A 151 9.12 8.69 -7.51
N GLU A 152 9.37 9.70 -8.32
CA GLU A 152 9.66 9.59 -9.74
C GLU A 152 11.10 10.04 -9.97
N LYS A 153 11.91 9.13 -10.51
CA LYS A 153 13.27 9.44 -10.95
C LYS A 153 13.20 10.42 -12.13
N GLN A 154 13.97 11.50 -12.09
CA GLN A 154 14.08 12.42 -13.21
C GLN A 154 14.94 11.79 -14.31
N GLU A 155 14.42 11.68 -15.54
CA GLU A 155 15.28 11.40 -16.69
C GLU A 155 16.17 12.62 -16.97
N GLU A 156 17.47 12.40 -17.20
CA GLU A 156 18.37 13.44 -17.68
C GLU A 156 17.78 14.12 -18.92
N ILE A 157 17.91 15.45 -18.98
CA ILE A 157 17.69 16.21 -20.21
C ILE A 157 18.78 15.78 -21.22
N GLY A 158 18.54 14.71 -21.97
CA GLY A 158 19.49 14.23 -22.97
C GLY A 158 19.29 12.76 -23.36
N PHE A 159 18.43 12.51 -24.35
CA PHE A 159 18.24 11.19 -24.95
C PHE A 159 19.56 10.53 -25.39
N VAL A 160 19.89 9.37 -24.83
CA VAL A 160 20.66 8.34 -25.52
C VAL A 160 19.68 7.27 -26.02
N LYS A 161 19.29 7.38 -27.29
CA LYS A 161 18.60 6.32 -28.03
C LYS A 161 19.56 5.14 -28.22
N THR A 162 19.52 4.15 -27.33
CA THR A 162 20.14 2.86 -27.62
C THR A 162 19.21 1.70 -27.31
N ARG A 163 18.69 1.13 -28.41
CA ARG A 163 17.94 -0.13 -28.57
C ARG A 163 16.57 -0.14 -27.91
N LYS A 164 15.59 -0.75 -28.59
CA LYS A 164 14.23 -1.00 -28.07
C LYS A 164 14.32 -1.79 -26.75
N SER A 165 14.44 -1.11 -25.61
CA SER A 165 13.79 -1.54 -24.39
C SER A 165 12.42 -0.87 -24.39
N ILE A 166 11.38 -1.63 -24.07
CA ILE A 166 10.14 -1.06 -23.54
C ILE A 166 10.47 -0.70 -22.09
N ALA A 167 11.36 0.26 -21.88
CA ALA A 167 11.59 0.85 -20.58
C ALA A 167 10.52 1.94 -20.42
N ASP A 168 9.60 1.70 -19.50
CA ASP A 168 8.55 2.64 -19.12
C ASP A 168 9.21 3.92 -18.57
N PRO A 169 8.82 5.15 -18.96
CA PRO A 169 9.62 6.39 -18.80
C PRO A 169 9.85 6.90 -17.38
N SER A 170 9.62 6.09 -16.34
CA SER A 170 9.89 6.50 -14.96
C SER A 170 10.02 5.27 -14.06
N GLU A 171 11.22 5.01 -13.55
CA GLU A 171 11.40 4.14 -12.39
C GLU A 171 10.69 4.82 -11.20
N ILE A 172 9.40 4.55 -11.01
CA ILE A 172 8.65 5.05 -9.87
C ILE A 172 8.76 4.09 -8.68
N ALA A 173 8.82 4.67 -7.49
CA ALA A 173 8.74 3.96 -6.23
C ALA A 173 7.48 4.37 -5.47
N ILE A 174 6.87 3.42 -4.77
CA ILE A 174 5.76 3.63 -3.86
C ILE A 174 6.31 4.09 -2.50
N LEU A 175 5.75 5.16 -1.96
CA LEU A 175 5.89 5.56 -0.57
C LEU A 175 4.66 5.09 0.20
N GLY A 176 4.87 4.34 1.28
CA GLY A 176 3.74 3.78 2.02
C GLY A 176 4.03 3.28 3.42
N TYR A 177 2.96 3.09 4.18
CA TYR A 177 2.98 2.56 5.54
C TYR A 177 2.36 1.15 5.58
N GLN A 178 2.80 0.33 6.53
CA GLN A 178 2.28 -1.01 6.73
C GLN A 178 2.37 -1.41 8.22
N GLY A 179 1.54 -2.36 8.66
CA GLY A 179 1.34 -2.61 10.09
C GLY A 179 2.50 -3.21 10.91
N LYS A 180 3.59 -3.68 10.31
CA LYS A 180 4.75 -4.25 11.04
C LYS A 180 5.77 -3.20 11.51
N SER A 181 5.63 -1.93 11.11
CA SER A 181 6.57 -0.84 11.45
C SER A 181 5.89 0.52 11.41
N THR A 182 6.43 1.49 12.15
CA THR A 182 6.04 2.91 12.03
C THR A 182 6.85 3.67 10.97
N ALA A 183 7.86 3.03 10.37
CA ALA A 183 8.69 3.66 9.35
C ALA A 183 7.94 3.79 8.02
N LEU A 184 8.08 4.93 7.35
CA LEU A 184 7.67 5.08 5.96
C LEU A 184 8.56 4.18 5.09
N ASN A 185 7.93 3.33 4.29
CA ASN A 185 8.61 2.42 3.40
C ASN A 185 8.66 2.96 1.97
N VAL A 186 9.74 2.62 1.29
CA VAL A 186 9.99 2.92 -0.13
C VAL A 186 10.23 1.61 -0.84
N PHE A 187 9.45 1.32 -1.88
CA PHE A 187 9.55 0.11 -2.68
C PHE A 187 9.45 0.43 -4.18
N PRO A 188 10.23 -0.21 -5.06
CA PRO A 188 9.98 -0.10 -6.51
C PRO A 188 8.54 -0.49 -6.82
N PHE A 189 7.86 0.29 -7.66
CA PHE A 189 6.48 0.03 -8.03
C PHE A 189 6.30 -1.37 -8.64
N ASN A 190 7.18 -1.74 -9.56
CA ASN A 190 7.15 -3.04 -10.22
C ASN A 190 7.34 -4.21 -9.26
N ASP A 191 8.11 -4.05 -8.18
CA ASP A 191 8.29 -5.11 -7.17
C ASP A 191 7.01 -5.33 -6.38
N VAL A 192 6.28 -4.26 -6.04
CA VAL A 192 4.99 -4.37 -5.34
C VAL A 192 3.94 -5.00 -6.27
N VAL A 193 3.87 -4.57 -7.52
CA VAL A 193 2.96 -5.14 -8.54
C VAL A 193 3.26 -6.62 -8.76
N ALA A 194 4.52 -7.00 -8.97
CA ALA A 194 4.91 -8.39 -9.17
C ALA A 194 4.69 -9.25 -7.92
N SER A 195 4.88 -8.69 -6.72
CA SER A 195 4.58 -9.37 -5.46
C SER A 195 3.07 -9.56 -5.24
N ASN A 196 2.24 -8.62 -5.69
CA ASN A 196 0.78 -8.75 -5.68
C ASN A 196 0.29 -9.79 -6.72
N ALA A 197 0.80 -9.75 -7.94
CA ALA A 197 0.39 -10.63 -9.04
C ALA A 197 0.66 -12.12 -8.78
N GLN A 198 1.52 -12.44 -7.81
CA GLN A 198 1.83 -13.82 -7.43
C GLN A 198 1.15 -14.28 -6.13
N LEU A 199 0.21 -13.51 -5.58
CA LEU A 199 -0.61 -13.95 -4.44
C LEU A 199 -1.54 -15.09 -4.89
N PHE A 200 -1.07 -16.33 -4.80
CA PHE A 200 -1.80 -17.51 -5.27
C PHE A 200 -2.60 -18.18 -4.16
N GLU A 201 -2.00 -18.40 -2.99
CA GLU A 201 -2.60 -19.19 -1.92
C GLU A 201 -2.24 -18.65 -0.54
N ALA A 202 -3.11 -18.93 0.44
CA ALA A 202 -2.81 -18.65 1.83
C ALA A 202 -1.74 -19.62 2.34
N GLY A 203 -0.76 -19.10 3.09
CA GLY A 203 0.27 -19.94 3.69
C GLY A 203 -0.31 -20.90 4.74
N ALA A 204 0.24 -22.11 4.84
CA ALA A 204 -0.22 -23.19 5.72
C ALA A 204 -0.33 -22.85 7.22
N LYS A 205 0.27 -21.73 7.66
CA LYS A 205 0.14 -21.22 9.03
C LYS A 205 -1.24 -20.62 9.34
N ARG A 206 -2.08 -20.43 8.33
CA ARG A 206 -3.40 -19.78 8.45
C ARG A 206 -4.47 -20.87 8.35
N ASP A 207 -4.86 -21.43 9.50
CA ASP A 207 -5.91 -22.44 9.58
C ASP A 207 -7.26 -21.84 9.13
N PRO A 208 -7.92 -22.36 8.08
CA PRO A 208 -9.24 -21.89 7.65
C PRO A 208 -10.33 -21.96 8.74
N ASN A 209 -10.15 -22.75 9.79
CA ASN A 209 -11.06 -22.78 10.94
C ASN A 209 -10.86 -21.57 11.86
N GLU A 210 -9.65 -21.01 11.91
CA GLU A 210 -9.28 -19.88 12.77
C GLU A 210 -9.37 -18.52 12.06
N TYR A 211 -9.35 -18.53 10.73
CA TYR A 211 -9.31 -17.35 9.87
C TYR A 211 -10.47 -17.33 8.88
N ILE A 212 -10.92 -16.15 8.48
CA ILE A 212 -11.80 -15.94 7.33
C ILE A 212 -10.91 -15.72 6.10
N ILE A 213 -10.88 -16.73 5.23
CA ILE A 213 -10.18 -16.69 3.94
C ILE A 213 -11.21 -17.17 2.91
N PRO A 214 -11.68 -16.31 1.98
CA PRO A 214 -12.72 -16.68 1.03
C PRO A 214 -12.40 -17.96 0.26
N ASP A 215 -11.19 -18.03 -0.29
CA ASP A 215 -10.59 -19.24 -0.84
C ASP A 215 -9.11 -19.32 -0.41
N PRO A 216 -8.71 -20.27 0.45
CA PRO A 216 -7.32 -20.40 0.88
C PRO A 216 -6.39 -20.91 -0.22
N PHE A 217 -6.91 -21.47 -1.32
CA PHE A 217 -6.12 -21.98 -2.45
C PHE A 217 -6.12 -21.03 -3.66
N ASP A 218 -6.94 -19.97 -3.63
CA ASP A 218 -6.93 -18.90 -4.63
C ASP A 218 -7.13 -17.52 -4.00
N LEU A 219 -6.04 -16.76 -3.88
CA LEU A 219 -6.09 -15.38 -3.37
C LEU A 219 -6.45 -14.36 -4.47
N SER A 220 -7.24 -14.75 -5.48
CA SER A 220 -7.73 -13.86 -6.54
C SER A 220 -8.47 -12.63 -6.00
N ASP A 221 -9.10 -12.75 -4.84
CA ASP A 221 -9.78 -11.68 -4.11
C ASP A 221 -8.87 -10.50 -3.66
N ILE A 222 -7.55 -10.69 -3.68
CA ILE A 222 -6.54 -9.66 -3.36
C ILE A 222 -5.39 -9.60 -4.38
N ARG A 223 -5.39 -10.47 -5.40
CA ARG A 223 -4.41 -10.54 -6.49
C ARG A 223 -4.88 -9.66 -7.65
N ASP A 224 -3.93 -9.03 -8.32
CA ASP A 224 -4.12 -8.13 -9.48
C ASP A 224 -5.13 -7.00 -9.24
N CYS A 225 -5.34 -6.63 -7.98
CA CYS A 225 -6.29 -5.60 -7.58
C CYS A 225 -5.78 -4.77 -6.39
N VAL A 226 -6.42 -3.62 -6.22
CA VAL A 226 -6.17 -2.69 -5.11
C VAL A 226 -7.48 -2.14 -4.58
N VAL A 227 -7.44 -1.58 -3.37
CA VAL A 227 -8.53 -0.75 -2.85
C VAL A 227 -8.12 0.71 -2.98
N GLU A 228 -8.78 1.44 -3.88
CA GLU A 228 -8.61 2.90 -4.03
C GLU A 228 -9.53 3.60 -3.00
N ILE A 229 -8.99 4.61 -2.31
CA ILE A 229 -9.69 5.40 -1.30
C ILE A 229 -9.53 6.88 -1.61
N SER A 230 -10.64 7.63 -1.64
CA SER A 230 -10.66 9.07 -1.89
C SER A 230 -11.89 9.71 -1.26
N MET A 231 -11.79 10.98 -0.84
CA MET A 231 -12.99 11.76 -0.52
C MET A 231 -13.86 11.90 -1.76
N ASN A 232 -15.17 11.70 -1.62
CA ASN A 232 -16.10 12.15 -2.64
C ASN A 232 -16.15 13.67 -2.60
N ASN A 233 -15.81 14.30 -3.74
CA ASN A 233 -16.09 15.71 -3.98
C ASN A 233 -17.60 15.93 -4.14
#